data_AF-A0A7K0FD08-F1
#
_entry.id   AF-A0A7K0FD08-F1
#
_cell.length_a   1.000
_cell.length_b   1.000
_cell.length_c   1.000
_cell.angle_alpha   90.00
_cell.angle_beta   90.00
_cell.angle_gamma   90.00
#
_symmetry.space_group_name_H-M   'P 1'
#
loop_
_entity.id
_entity.type
_entity.pdbx_description
1 polymer ?
#
loop_
_entity_poly.entity_id
_entity_poly.type
_entity_poly.pdbx_seq_one_letter_code
_entity_poly.pdbx_strand_id
1 'polypeptide(L)'
;MTAAESDYKKSQAKDLFVKGFSLTNISEIIGVGVKTLSNWRELYGWDNEKELNSIRPSEIKKLILQYVLDIRDGKKPTHKADDLAKISAAWDRMDDDRKKAVHTMESFDGFSQFMIVMAGTSTGKKRDEILELLQAIRVFFDKYVNELVSND
;
A
#
# COMPACT_ATOMS: atom_id res chain seq x y z
N MET A 1 7.99 -26.78 9.27
CA MET A 1 8.07 -25.30 9.24
C MET A 1 8.42 -24.85 10.63
N THR A 2 9.47 -24.04 10.78
CA THR A 2 9.82 -23.44 12.06
C THR A 2 8.80 -22.35 12.43
N ALA A 3 8.77 -21.91 13.69
CA ALA A 3 7.85 -20.83 14.12
C ALA A 3 8.11 -19.54 13.34
N ALA A 4 9.38 -19.17 13.14
CA ALA A 4 9.76 -17.97 12.39
C ALA A 4 9.36 -18.05 10.91
N GLU A 5 9.54 -19.19 10.26
CA GLU A 5 9.08 -19.41 8.88
C GLU A 5 7.56 -19.32 8.77
N SER A 6 6.83 -19.84 9.78
CA SER A 6 5.38 -19.77 9.82
C SER A 6 4.89 -18.33 9.92
N ASP A 7 5.49 -17.53 10.80
CA ASP A 7 5.10 -16.13 10.98
C ASP A 7 5.43 -15.28 9.76
N TYR A 8 6.59 -15.52 9.13
CA TYR A 8 6.95 -14.86 7.87
C TYR A 8 5.94 -15.14 6.76
N LYS A 9 5.61 -16.43 6.54
CA LYS A 9 4.62 -16.82 5.53
C LYS A 9 3.22 -16.29 5.82
N LYS A 10 2.82 -16.26 7.10
CA LYS A 10 1.55 -15.67 7.54
C LYS A 10 1.49 -14.17 7.23
N SER A 11 2.57 -13.44 7.48
CA SER A 11 2.64 -12.01 7.15
C SER A 11 2.56 -11.77 5.64
N GLN A 12 3.33 -12.51 4.84
CA GLN A 12 3.25 -12.41 3.38
C GLN A 12 1.86 -12.77 2.84
N ALA A 13 1.22 -13.81 3.38
CA ALA A 13 -0.13 -14.20 3.00
C ALA A 13 -1.15 -13.09 3.29
N LYS A 14 -1.06 -12.45 4.46
CA LYS A 14 -1.92 -11.32 4.85
C LYS A 14 -1.75 -10.17 3.86
N ASP A 15 -0.52 -9.77 3.55
CA ASP A 15 -0.25 -8.66 2.63
C ASP A 15 -0.83 -8.91 1.23
N LEU A 16 -0.67 -10.12 0.70
CA LEU A 16 -1.22 -10.50 -0.60
C LEU A 16 -2.76 -10.52 -0.57
N PHE A 17 -3.37 -11.01 0.51
CA PHE A 17 -4.82 -11.03 0.65
C PHE A 17 -5.42 -9.62 0.71
N VAL A 18 -4.81 -8.73 1.49
CA VAL A 18 -5.20 -7.31 1.60
C VAL A 18 -5.07 -6.61 0.25
N LYS A 19 -4.05 -6.96 -0.56
CA LYS A 19 -3.89 -6.49 -1.95
C LYS A 19 -4.87 -7.11 -2.95
N GLY A 20 -5.76 -8.00 -2.50
CA GLY A 20 -6.87 -8.53 -3.29
C GLY A 20 -6.65 -9.91 -3.92
N PHE A 21 -5.53 -10.58 -3.65
CA PHE A 21 -5.29 -11.93 -4.19
C PHE A 21 -6.24 -12.96 -3.56
N SER A 22 -6.66 -13.95 -4.36
CA SER A 22 -7.46 -15.08 -3.87
C SER A 22 -6.60 -16.00 -2.99
N LEU A 23 -7.22 -16.71 -2.04
CA LEU A 23 -6.49 -17.68 -1.21
C LEU A 23 -5.86 -18.80 -2.03
N THR A 24 -6.45 -19.15 -3.18
CA THR A 24 -5.89 -20.11 -4.15
C THR A 24 -4.58 -19.58 -4.75
N ASN A 25 -4.59 -18.34 -5.27
CA ASN A 25 -3.38 -17.73 -5.85
C ASN A 25 -2.29 -17.55 -4.79
N ILE A 26 -2.67 -17.15 -3.57
CA ILE A 26 -1.71 -17.03 -2.45
C ILE A 26 -1.11 -18.39 -2.13
N SER A 27 -1.93 -19.44 -2.02
CA SER A 27 -1.47 -20.80 -1.77
C SER A 27 -0.41 -21.26 -2.77
N GLU A 28 -0.58 -20.92 -4.05
CA GLU A 28 0.39 -21.21 -5.12
C GLU A 28 1.68 -20.41 -4.97
N ILE A 29 1.59 -19.11 -4.62
CA ILE A 29 2.75 -18.22 -4.49
C ILE A 29 3.63 -18.58 -3.28
N ILE A 30 3.04 -18.86 -2.11
CA ILE A 30 3.79 -19.04 -0.85
C ILE A 30 3.90 -20.51 -0.40
N GLY A 31 3.21 -21.43 -1.08
CA GLY A 31 3.23 -22.85 -0.79
C GLY A 31 2.61 -23.20 0.57
N VAL A 32 1.53 -22.52 0.95
CA VAL A 32 0.75 -22.80 2.18
C VAL A 32 -0.66 -23.21 1.77
N GLY A 33 -1.14 -24.35 2.27
CA GLY A 33 -2.46 -24.86 1.87
C GLY A 33 -3.61 -23.90 2.16
N VAL A 34 -4.56 -23.82 1.23
CA VAL A 34 -5.74 -22.92 1.29
C VAL A 34 -6.50 -23.02 2.62
N LYS A 35 -6.63 -24.21 3.20
CA LYS A 35 -7.30 -24.41 4.50
C LYS A 35 -6.60 -23.68 5.64
N THR A 36 -5.26 -23.73 5.67
CA THR A 36 -4.46 -22.99 6.66
C THR A 36 -4.58 -21.49 6.46
N LEU A 37 -4.60 -21.03 5.20
CA LEU A 37 -4.81 -19.61 4.87
C LEU A 37 -6.20 -19.13 5.28
N SER A 38 -7.24 -19.94 5.07
CA SER A 38 -8.62 -19.63 5.50
C SER A 38 -8.70 -19.48 7.01
N ASN A 39 -8.08 -20.40 7.76
CA ASN A 39 -8.02 -20.32 9.22
C ASN A 39 -7.31 -19.03 9.67
N TRP A 40 -6.18 -18.67 9.06
CA TRP A 40 -5.47 -17.43 9.40
C TRP A 40 -6.28 -16.19 9.07
N ARG A 41 -6.95 -16.16 7.91
CA ARG A 41 -7.84 -15.08 7.51
C ARG A 41 -8.89 -14.78 8.59
N GLU A 42 -9.54 -15.84 9.09
CA GLU A 42 -10.58 -15.73 10.13
C GLU A 42 -9.99 -15.35 11.50
N LEU A 43 -8.98 -16.09 11.97
CA LEU A 43 -8.37 -15.89 13.30
C LEU A 43 -7.74 -14.50 13.48
N TYR A 44 -7.20 -13.93 12.41
CA TYR A 44 -6.48 -12.66 12.46
C TYR A 44 -7.22 -11.52 11.74
N GLY A 45 -8.50 -11.72 11.41
CA GLY A 45 -9.38 -10.66 10.90
C GLY A 45 -8.89 -9.98 9.62
N TRP A 46 -8.37 -10.75 8.66
CA TRP A 46 -7.79 -10.17 7.44
C TRP A 46 -8.82 -9.43 6.56
N ASP A 47 -10.09 -9.80 6.65
CA ASP A 47 -11.18 -9.12 5.93
C ASP A 47 -11.34 -7.66 6.38
N ASN A 48 -11.31 -7.42 7.70
CA ASN A 48 -11.37 -6.06 8.24
C ASN A 48 -10.16 -5.24 7.77
N GLU A 49 -8.97 -5.83 7.79
CA GLU A 49 -7.77 -5.16 7.28
C GLU A 49 -7.88 -4.82 5.80
N LYS A 50 -8.43 -5.74 5.00
CA LYS A 50 -8.68 -5.53 3.57
C LYS A 50 -9.68 -4.42 3.34
N GLU A 51 -10.76 -4.37 4.11
CA GLU A 51 -11.75 -3.30 4.06
C GLU A 51 -11.12 -1.95 4.41
N LEU A 52 -10.36 -1.87 5.50
CA LEU A 52 -9.66 -0.64 5.89
C LEU A 52 -8.71 -0.14 4.79
N ASN A 53 -7.94 -1.04 4.17
CA ASN A 53 -7.05 -0.72 3.04
C ASN A 53 -7.82 -0.38 1.75
N SER A 54 -9.12 -0.69 1.67
CA SER A 54 -9.98 -0.35 0.54
C SER A 54 -10.67 1.01 0.69
N ILE A 55 -10.68 1.60 1.89
CA ILE A 55 -11.24 2.94 2.10
C ILE A 55 -10.41 3.95 1.29
N ARG A 56 -11.10 4.77 0.49
CA ARG A 56 -10.51 5.80 -0.36
C ARG A 56 -10.95 7.19 0.11
N PRO A 57 -10.21 8.26 -0.20
CA PRO A 57 -10.62 9.64 0.10
C PRO A 57 -12.01 9.97 -0.48
N SER A 58 -12.33 9.38 -1.64
CA SER A 58 -13.64 9.50 -2.29
C SER A 58 -14.80 9.03 -1.41
N GLU A 59 -14.59 8.11 -0.47
CA GLU A 59 -15.63 7.67 0.46
C GLU A 59 -15.97 8.76 1.49
N ILE A 60 -14.96 9.49 1.99
CA ILE A 60 -15.18 10.67 2.86
C ILE A 60 -15.97 11.74 2.10
N LYS A 61 -15.61 11.96 0.83
CA LYS A 61 -16.36 12.87 -0.06
C LYS A 61 -17.81 12.44 -0.22
N LYS A 62 -18.09 11.15 -0.42
CA LYS A 62 -19.47 10.63 -0.50
C LYS A 62 -20.26 10.88 0.79
N LEU A 63 -19.65 10.69 1.96
CA LEU A 63 -20.31 10.97 3.25
C LEU A 63 -20.69 12.45 3.39
N ILE A 64 -19.80 13.36 2.98
CA ILE A 64 -20.07 14.80 2.97
C ILE A 64 -21.22 15.14 1.99
N LEU A 65 -21.20 14.58 0.79
CA LEU A 65 -22.26 14.81 -0.20
C LEU A 65 -23.61 14.25 0.26
N GLN A 66 -23.63 13.09 0.91
CA GLN A 66 -24.84 12.52 1.51
C GLN A 66 -25.38 13.43 2.62
N TYR A 67 -24.51 13.97 3.47
CA TYR A 67 -24.90 14.94 4.50
C TYR A 67 -25.57 16.18 3.89
N VAL A 68 -25.03 16.72 2.79
CA VAL A 68 -25.62 17.86 2.07
C VAL A 68 -26.98 17.48 1.46
N LEU A 69 -27.10 16.28 0.89
CA LEU A 69 -28.35 15.75 0.34
C LEU A 69 -29.43 15.66 1.40
N ASP A 70 -29.10 15.13 2.58
CA ASP A 70 -30.03 14.96 3.69
C ASP A 70 -30.56 16.31 4.17
N ILE A 71 -29.69 17.32 4.34
CA ILE A 71 -30.10 18.69 4.69
C ILE A 71 -31.05 19.27 3.65
N ARG A 72 -30.67 19.19 2.36
CA ARG A 72 -31.47 19.72 1.25
C ARG A 72 -32.87 19.11 1.22
N ASP A 73 -32.97 17.81 1.49
CA ASP A 73 -34.22 17.07 1.50
C ASP A 73 -34.99 17.20 2.83
N GLY A 74 -34.49 17.97 3.81
CA GLY A 74 -35.11 18.11 5.13
C GLY A 74 -35.03 16.86 6.01
N LYS A 75 -34.15 15.91 5.68
CA LYS A 75 -33.88 14.69 6.45
C LYS A 75 -32.86 14.98 7.55
N LYS A 76 -32.94 14.24 8.66
CA LYS A 76 -31.91 14.29 9.71
C LYS A 76 -30.66 13.55 9.22
N PRO A 77 -29.50 14.21 9.08
CA PRO A 77 -28.29 13.53 8.64
C PRO A 77 -27.81 12.50 9.67
N THR A 78 -27.22 11.41 9.18
CA THR A 78 -26.65 10.33 10.02
C THR A 78 -25.39 10.78 10.77
N HIS A 79 -24.61 11.68 10.18
CA HIS A 79 -23.34 12.18 10.72
C HIS A 79 -23.43 13.67 11.07
N LYS A 80 -22.56 14.18 11.95
CA LYS A 80 -22.47 15.62 12.25
C LYS A 80 -21.48 16.28 11.31
N ALA A 81 -21.77 17.53 10.90
CA ALA A 81 -20.84 18.31 10.09
C ALA A 81 -19.46 18.47 10.74
N ASP A 82 -19.42 18.70 12.06
CA ASP A 82 -18.17 18.84 12.82
C ASP A 82 -17.31 17.58 12.77
N ASP A 83 -17.93 16.40 12.91
CA ASP A 83 -17.23 15.11 12.83
C ASP A 83 -16.67 14.89 11.41
N LEU A 84 -17.47 15.16 10.37
CA LEU A 84 -17.03 15.05 8.97
C LEU A 84 -15.88 16.02 8.66
N ALA A 85 -15.94 17.25 9.15
CA ALA A 85 -14.88 18.25 8.97
C ALA A 85 -13.57 17.80 9.65
N LYS A 86 -13.65 17.26 10.86
CA LYS A 86 -12.48 16.74 11.59
C LYS A 86 -11.87 15.52 10.90
N ILE A 87 -12.70 14.57 10.43
CA ILE A 87 -12.25 13.39 9.70
C ILE A 87 -11.59 13.80 8.38
N SER A 88 -12.21 14.72 7.62
CA SER A 88 -11.64 15.24 6.37
C SER A 88 -10.29 15.91 6.61
N ALA A 89 -10.17 16.75 7.65
CA ALA A 89 -8.90 17.41 7.97
C ALA A 89 -7.84 16.47 8.53
N ALA A 90 -8.23 15.40 9.23
CA ALA A 90 -7.31 14.36 9.67
C ALA A 90 -6.78 13.57 8.46
N TRP A 91 -7.66 13.23 7.52
CA TRP A 91 -7.31 12.52 6.30
C TRP A 91 -6.36 13.33 5.42
N ASP A 92 -6.65 14.61 5.16
CA ASP A 92 -5.80 15.52 4.38
C ASP A 92 -4.37 15.63 4.95
N ARG A 93 -4.19 15.49 6.27
CA ARG A 93 -2.86 15.47 6.90
C ARG A 93 -2.14 14.12 6.76
N MET A 94 -2.88 13.02 6.67
CA MET A 94 -2.34 11.66 6.55
C MET A 94 -2.04 11.29 5.09
N ASP A 95 -2.85 11.81 4.17
CA ASP A 95 -2.90 11.42 2.76
C ASP A 95 -2.26 12.47 1.86
N ASP A 96 -1.14 13.02 2.30
CA ASP A 96 -0.34 13.89 1.46
C ASP A 96 0.48 13.00 0.52
N ASP A 97 -0.16 12.52 -0.55
CA ASP A 97 0.46 11.68 -1.58
C ASP A 97 1.66 12.38 -2.21
N ARG A 98 1.69 13.71 -2.22
CA ARG A 98 2.85 14.52 -2.56
C ARG A 98 4.02 14.30 -1.59
N LYS A 99 3.79 14.29 -0.27
CA LYS A 99 4.83 13.90 0.72
C LYS A 99 5.24 12.44 0.53
N LYS A 100 4.31 11.52 0.26
CA LYS A 100 4.65 10.11 0.00
C LYS A 100 5.54 9.99 -1.24
N ALA A 101 5.20 10.66 -2.33
CA ALA A 101 5.98 10.68 -3.56
C ALA A 101 7.37 11.28 -3.34
N VAL A 102 7.46 12.42 -2.64
CA VAL A 102 8.75 13.07 -2.30
C VAL A 102 9.63 12.15 -1.47
N HIS A 103 9.14 11.61 -0.36
CA HIS A 103 9.92 10.71 0.51
C HIS A 103 10.30 9.41 -0.19
N THR A 104 9.43 8.91 -1.06
CA THR A 104 9.70 7.76 -1.93
C THR A 104 10.87 8.08 -2.86
N MET A 105 10.81 9.19 -3.60
CA MET A 105 11.91 9.65 -4.47
C MET A 105 13.22 9.83 -3.70
N GLU A 106 13.21 10.51 -2.55
CA GLU A 106 14.40 10.72 -1.71
C GLU A 106 15.03 9.39 -1.26
N SER A 107 14.21 8.43 -0.84
CA SER A 107 14.67 7.10 -0.41
C SER A 107 15.31 6.33 -1.57
N PHE A 108 14.72 6.42 -2.76
CA PHE A 108 15.24 5.73 -3.94
C PHE A 108 16.49 6.39 -4.51
N ASP A 109 16.60 7.72 -4.44
CA ASP A 109 17.83 8.43 -4.79
C ASP A 109 18.96 8.03 -3.83
N GLY A 110 18.69 7.94 -2.52
CA GLY A 110 19.64 7.41 -1.54
C GLY A 110 20.08 5.98 -1.85
N PHE A 111 19.13 5.10 -2.19
CA PHE A 111 19.42 3.73 -2.63
C PHE A 111 20.23 3.68 -3.94
N SER A 112 19.90 4.54 -4.90
CA SER A 112 20.61 4.64 -6.18
C SER A 112 22.05 5.08 -5.97
N GLN A 113 22.30 6.05 -5.09
CA GLN A 113 23.65 6.46 -4.72
C GLN A 113 24.44 5.34 -4.06
N PHE A 114 23.81 4.58 -3.15
CA PHE A 114 24.42 3.39 -2.56
C PHE A 114 24.82 2.35 -3.62
N MET A 115 23.94 2.08 -4.59
CA MET A 115 24.21 1.18 -5.72
C MET A 115 25.36 1.69 -6.60
N ILE A 116 25.41 3.00 -6.89
CA ILE A 116 26.49 3.62 -7.68
C ILE A 116 27.83 3.49 -6.96
N VAL A 117 27.88 3.72 -5.65
CA VAL A 117 29.10 3.54 -4.84
C VAL A 117 29.53 2.07 -4.85
N MET A 118 28.58 1.14 -4.74
CA MET A 118 28.86 -0.30 -4.84
C MET A 118 29.42 -0.69 -6.21
N ALA A 119 28.86 -0.14 -7.30
CA ALA A 119 29.38 -0.34 -8.65
C ALA A 119 30.79 0.24 -8.78
N GLY A 120 31.04 1.45 -8.27
CA GLY A 120 32.35 2.13 -8.32
C GLY A 120 33.45 1.42 -7.54
N THR A 121 33.10 0.67 -6.49
CA THR A 121 34.00 -0.18 -5.70
C THR A 121 34.13 -1.60 -6.25
N SER A 122 33.33 -1.96 -7.27
CA SER A 122 33.36 -3.24 -7.96
C SER A 122 34.17 -3.18 -9.26
N THR A 123 34.61 -4.33 -9.76
CA THR A 123 35.38 -4.42 -11.02
C THR A 123 34.80 -5.45 -11.98
N GLY A 124 35.03 -5.22 -13.28
CA GLY A 124 34.61 -6.09 -14.35
C GLY A 124 33.09 -6.32 -14.38
N LYS A 125 32.68 -7.56 -14.64
CA LYS A 125 31.28 -7.96 -14.85
C LYS A 125 30.33 -7.54 -13.71
N LYS A 126 30.79 -7.59 -12.45
CA LYS A 126 29.96 -7.23 -11.29
C LYS A 126 29.52 -5.77 -11.30
N ARG A 127 30.42 -4.86 -11.73
CA ARG A 127 30.07 -3.44 -11.86
C ARG A 127 28.97 -3.27 -12.90
N ASP A 128 29.14 -3.92 -14.05
CA ASP A 128 28.23 -3.77 -15.18
C ASP A 128 26.83 -4.35 -14.81
N GLU A 129 26.79 -5.49 -14.12
CA GLU A 129 25.54 -6.08 -13.57
C GLU A 129 24.81 -5.13 -12.59
N ILE A 130 25.53 -4.47 -11.68
CA ILE A 130 24.93 -3.52 -10.72
C ILE A 130 24.31 -2.33 -11.45
N LEU A 131 24.99 -1.80 -12.47
CA LEU A 131 24.50 -0.66 -13.26
C LEU A 131 23.26 -1.03 -14.08
N GLU A 132 23.25 -2.21 -14.71
CA GLU A 132 22.09 -2.72 -15.45
C GLU A 132 20.87 -2.90 -14.55
N LEU A 133 21.06 -3.47 -13.35
CA LEU A 133 19.99 -3.63 -12.36
C LEU A 133 19.44 -2.27 -11.90
N LEU A 134 20.32 -1.30 -11.62
CA LEU A 134 19.89 0.04 -11.22
C LEU A 134 19.01 0.68 -12.30
N GLN A 135 19.43 0.57 -13.57
CA GLN A 135 18.68 1.11 -14.70
C GLN A 135 17.31 0.45 -14.85
N ALA A 136 17.25 -0.89 -14.74
CA ALA A 136 16.01 -1.63 -14.84
C ALA A 136 15.03 -1.26 -13.72
N ILE A 137 15.51 -1.18 -12.48
CA ILE A 137 14.68 -0.85 -11.31
C ILE A 137 14.16 0.59 -11.40
N ARG A 138 14.99 1.55 -11.85
CA ARG A 138 14.59 2.97 -11.98
C ARG A 138 13.33 3.14 -12.80
N VAL A 139 13.19 2.42 -13.92
CA VAL A 139 12.00 2.48 -14.79
C VAL A 139 10.72 2.08 -14.05
N PHE A 140 10.77 1.03 -13.23
CA PHE A 140 9.62 0.62 -12.43
C PHE A 140 9.32 1.60 -11.30
N PHE A 141 10.37 2.17 -10.72
CA PHE A 141 10.24 3.16 -9.66
C PHE A 141 9.59 4.45 -10.16
N ASP A 142 10.03 4.97 -11.31
CA ASP A 142 9.45 6.16 -11.92
C ASP A 142 7.97 5.95 -12.27
N LYS A 143 7.57 4.73 -12.70
CA LYS A 143 6.15 4.37 -12.90
C LYS A 143 5.35 4.45 -11.61
N TYR A 144 5.88 3.89 -10.51
CA TYR A 144 5.23 3.93 -9.21
C TYR A 144 5.09 5.36 -8.67
N VAL A 145 6.14 6.18 -8.79
CA VAL A 145 6.09 7.60 -8.40
C VAL A 145 5.03 8.36 -9.21
N ASN A 146 4.94 8.12 -10.51
CA ASN A 146 3.91 8.74 -11.34
C ASN A 146 2.49 8.33 -10.91
N GLU A 147 2.30 7.09 -10.47
CA GLU A 147 1.02 6.63 -9.90
C GLU A 147 0.68 7.37 -8.60
N LEU A 148 1.67 7.61 -7.73
CA LEU A 148 1.47 8.39 -6.50
C LEU A 148 1.09 9.85 -6.79
N VAL A 149 1.71 10.47 -7.80
CA VAL A 149 1.46 11.89 -8.15
C VAL A 149 0.17 12.07 -8.96
N SER A 150 -0.29 11.06 -9.70
CA SER A 150 -1.48 11.15 -10.56
C SER A 150 -2.78 10.81 -9.85
N ASN A 151 -2.72 10.25 -8.63
CA ASN A 151 -3.88 9.91 -7.81
C ASN A 151 -4.26 11.00 -6.79
N ASP A 152 -3.52 12.11 -6.76
CA ASP A 152 -3.89 13.42 -6.14
C ASP A 152 -4.98 14.13 -6.98
#